data_AF-A0A6M1KRM8-F1
#
_entry.id   AF-A0A6M1KRM8-F1
#
_cell.length_a   1.000
_cell.length_b   1.000
_cell.length_c   1.000
_cell.angle_alpha   90.00
_cell.angle_beta   90.00
_cell.angle_gamma   90.00
#
_symmetry.space_group_name_H-M   'P 1'
#
loop_
_entity.id
_entity.type
_entity.pdbx_description
1 polymer ?
#
loop_
_entity_poly.entity_id
_entity_poly.type
_entity_poly.pdbx_seq_one_letter_code
_entity_poly.pdbx_strand_id
1 'polypeptide(L)'
;MPGSTAAAPTAAPAPPRQDQTDAGVGTAAPVATRPAGPVTESPSLFTPVSAAATRAPAASESPVSTSTSAAPTAPPADPPFQPANEVEEDLHGAAEAGSTDTFLSTLLLARVLMPVAADSAPGSRPGDPGFVWPAVQLDGQTFVVAYTSPQRLADHTDPAAETVQVRFVQLIRKWPDLSWSFAVNPGTPVGAKLPGEQIVGLANWAAELGLGDDAEGEPEPNVEAPAPASSPRQAAPAGDLTRPIVMQKAIAPSQLGYYLERGYDRVSGFVHRASELAHLTTPAALYQALGLNHPESPFAPDAEQIYVLRWPAYRPSLYRIPYGGQNEAAMRAMEGWVIERPPFRGNGFAPGEGSDVLAEFKVDSVRLPHGAQLVRIDASGSERPVAVLDADTLSWREVGER
;
A
#
# COMPACT_ATOMS: atom_id res chain seq x y z
N MET A 1 50.17 -31.85 -52.64
CA MET A 1 50.87 -32.80 -51.75
C MET A 1 51.45 -32.00 -50.58
N PRO A 2 51.34 -32.47 -49.33
CA PRO A 2 50.26 -32.04 -48.42
C PRO A 2 50.74 -31.67 -47.00
N GLY A 3 49.77 -31.31 -46.13
CA GLY A 3 49.88 -31.27 -44.67
C GLY A 3 49.05 -30.13 -44.09
N SER A 4 47.73 -30.21 -43.87
CA SER A 4 46.93 -31.18 -43.11
C SER A 4 47.31 -31.26 -41.63
N THR A 5 46.62 -30.48 -40.80
CA THR A 5 46.21 -30.95 -39.47
C THR A 5 44.85 -30.36 -39.10
N ALA A 6 43.89 -31.28 -39.02
CA ALA A 6 42.51 -31.04 -38.63
C ALA A 6 42.35 -31.04 -37.09
N ALA A 7 41.18 -30.56 -36.70
CA ALA A 7 40.65 -30.41 -35.35
C ALA A 7 40.79 -31.65 -34.43
N ALA A 8 40.95 -31.38 -33.13
CA ALA A 8 40.57 -32.26 -32.04
C ALA A 8 39.44 -31.58 -31.25
N PRO A 9 38.31 -32.26 -30.95
CA PRO A 9 37.23 -31.69 -30.16
C PRO A 9 37.52 -31.86 -28.67
N THR A 10 37.50 -30.75 -27.92
CA THR A 10 37.52 -30.79 -26.45
C THR A 10 36.13 -31.16 -25.93
N ALA A 11 36.10 -32.25 -25.17
CA ALA A 11 34.90 -32.82 -24.58
C ALA A 11 34.21 -31.87 -23.60
N ALA A 12 32.88 -31.78 -23.70
CA ALA A 12 32.01 -31.12 -22.73
C ALA A 12 31.85 -31.98 -21.46
N PRO A 13 31.80 -31.39 -20.26
CA PRO A 13 31.52 -32.13 -19.03
C PRO A 13 30.02 -32.46 -18.92
N ALA A 14 29.74 -33.70 -18.54
CA ALA A 14 28.40 -34.27 -18.36
C ALA A 14 27.67 -33.66 -17.13
N PRO A 15 26.32 -33.56 -17.16
CA PRO A 15 25.54 -33.12 -16.00
C PRO A 15 25.47 -34.19 -14.90
N PRO A 16 25.34 -33.81 -13.61
CA PRO A 16 25.23 -34.75 -12.52
C PRO A 16 23.89 -35.50 -12.51
N ARG A 17 23.97 -36.79 -12.16
CA ARG A 17 22.86 -37.74 -12.04
C ARG A 17 21.90 -37.32 -10.92
N GLN A 18 20.61 -37.32 -11.21
CA GLN A 18 19.55 -37.27 -10.20
C GLN A 18 19.31 -38.70 -9.69
N ASP A 19 19.53 -38.92 -8.40
CA ASP A 19 19.08 -40.13 -7.72
C ASP A 19 17.55 -40.09 -7.61
N GLN A 20 16.91 -41.00 -8.34
CA GLN A 20 15.51 -41.36 -8.19
C GLN A 20 15.37 -42.25 -6.96
N THR A 21 14.62 -41.81 -5.96
CA THR A 21 13.99 -42.71 -4.98
C THR A 21 12.54 -42.90 -5.36
N ASP A 22 12.30 -44.02 -6.03
CA ASP A 22 11.01 -44.64 -6.28
C ASP A 22 10.49 -45.27 -4.98
N ALA A 23 9.27 -44.93 -4.57
CA ALA A 23 8.54 -45.66 -3.54
C ALA A 23 7.02 -45.43 -3.68
N GLY A 24 6.36 -46.39 -4.34
CA GLY A 24 5.23 -47.08 -3.72
C GLY A 24 3.82 -46.60 -4.09
N VAL A 25 3.31 -47.18 -5.18
CA VAL A 25 1.88 -47.28 -5.50
C VAL A 25 1.13 -48.00 -4.37
N GLY A 26 0.04 -47.38 -3.88
CA GLY A 26 -0.91 -47.96 -2.95
C GLY A 26 -2.35 -47.62 -3.35
N THR A 27 -3.10 -48.66 -3.71
CA THR A 27 -4.44 -48.71 -4.29
C THR A 27 -5.55 -48.03 -3.46
N ALA A 28 -6.54 -47.48 -4.18
CA ALA A 28 -7.74 -46.82 -3.67
C ALA A 28 -8.82 -47.77 -3.08
N ALA A 29 -9.59 -47.25 -2.12
CA ALA A 29 -11.01 -47.59 -1.86
C ALA A 29 -11.70 -46.48 -1.02
N PRO A 30 -13.05 -46.32 -1.05
CA PRO A 30 -13.70 -45.00 -1.00
C PRO A 30 -14.60 -44.72 0.23
N VAL A 31 -15.11 -43.48 0.27
CA VAL A 31 -16.29 -42.94 1.00
C VAL A 31 -16.12 -42.50 2.47
N ALA A 32 -16.31 -41.19 2.70
CA ALA A 32 -17.33 -40.66 3.63
C ALA A 32 -17.43 -39.13 3.51
N THR A 33 -18.52 -38.67 2.90
CA THR A 33 -19.00 -37.28 2.93
C THR A 33 -19.32 -36.91 4.38
N ARG A 34 -18.72 -35.84 4.91
CA ARG A 34 -19.05 -35.25 6.22
C ARG A 34 -19.58 -33.82 6.02
N PRO A 35 -20.62 -33.40 6.75
CA PRO A 35 -21.37 -32.20 6.44
C PRO A 35 -20.61 -30.93 6.85
N ALA A 36 -20.92 -29.83 6.17
CA ALA A 36 -20.42 -28.49 6.48
C ALA A 36 -20.77 -28.10 7.92
N GLY A 37 -19.74 -27.84 8.72
CA GLY A 37 -19.88 -27.12 9.98
C GLY A 37 -20.17 -25.62 9.72
N PRO A 38 -20.79 -24.92 10.67
CA PRO A 38 -21.21 -23.54 10.47
C PRO A 38 -19.98 -22.65 10.24
N VAL A 39 -20.11 -21.77 9.26
CA VAL A 39 -19.24 -20.61 9.05
C VAL A 39 -19.26 -19.75 10.31
N THR A 40 -18.14 -19.67 11.00
CA THR A 40 -17.90 -18.65 12.01
C THR A 40 -17.74 -17.32 11.27
N GLU A 41 -18.70 -16.41 11.43
CA GLU A 41 -18.55 -15.01 11.04
C GLU A 41 -17.31 -14.41 11.73
N SER A 42 -16.39 -13.88 10.94
CA SER A 42 -15.35 -12.98 11.44
C SER A 42 -16.01 -11.65 11.87
N PRO A 43 -15.69 -11.09 13.05
CA PRO A 43 -16.30 -9.85 13.50
C PRO A 43 -15.82 -8.64 12.69
N SER A 44 -16.74 -7.73 12.36
CA SER A 44 -16.48 -6.46 11.68
C SER A 44 -15.49 -5.57 12.46
N LEU A 45 -14.50 -5.03 11.76
CA LEU A 45 -13.40 -4.22 12.30
C LEU A 45 -13.72 -2.73 12.51
N PHE A 46 -14.99 -2.33 12.33
CA PHE A 46 -15.46 -0.95 12.44
C PHE A 46 -16.80 -0.92 13.18
N THR A 47 -16.88 -0.12 14.25
CA THR A 47 -18.16 0.22 14.88
C THR A 47 -18.50 1.65 14.49
N PRO A 48 -19.35 1.89 13.47
CA PRO A 48 -19.95 3.20 13.32
C PRO A 48 -20.79 3.48 14.57
N VAL A 49 -20.60 4.63 15.19
CA VAL A 49 -21.64 5.20 16.06
C VAL A 49 -22.76 5.64 15.13
N SER A 50 -23.64 4.69 14.80
CA SER A 50 -24.96 5.04 14.34
C SER A 50 -25.64 5.74 15.52
N ALA A 51 -26.11 6.96 15.32
CA ALA A 51 -27.02 7.63 16.23
C ALA A 51 -28.35 6.84 16.26
N ALA A 52 -28.33 5.70 16.94
CA ALA A 52 -29.50 4.86 17.16
C ALA A 52 -30.27 5.46 18.32
N ALA A 53 -31.32 6.21 17.99
CA ALA A 53 -32.37 6.58 18.92
C ALA A 53 -32.84 5.34 19.68
N THR A 54 -32.73 5.39 21.01
CA THR A 54 -33.22 4.37 21.92
C THR A 54 -34.70 4.08 21.64
N ARG A 55 -35.01 2.90 21.12
CA ARG A 55 -36.38 2.38 21.08
C ARG A 55 -36.46 1.16 21.99
N ALA A 56 -37.04 1.36 23.17
CA ALA A 56 -37.43 0.27 24.06
C ALA A 56 -38.67 -0.47 23.49
N PRO A 57 -38.83 -1.78 23.75
CA PRO A 57 -39.95 -2.56 23.27
C PRO A 57 -41.14 -2.51 24.25
N ALA A 58 -42.36 -2.45 23.75
CA ALA A 58 -43.56 -2.82 24.53
C ALA A 58 -44.65 -3.40 23.62
N ALA A 59 -44.86 -4.70 23.82
CA ALA A 59 -46.04 -5.56 23.67
C ALA A 59 -47.22 -5.16 22.76
N SER A 60 -47.65 -6.16 21.97
CA SER A 60 -48.97 -6.29 21.35
C SER A 60 -50.10 -6.41 22.38
N GLU A 61 -51.19 -5.65 22.22
CA GLU A 61 -52.53 -6.15 21.80
C GLU A 61 -53.62 -5.04 21.89
N SER A 62 -54.31 -4.88 20.75
CA SER A 62 -55.55 -4.18 20.30
C SER A 62 -56.66 -3.74 21.29
N PRO A 63 -57.75 -3.09 20.82
CA PRO A 63 -57.89 -1.89 19.95
C PRO A 63 -58.84 -0.83 20.59
N VAL A 64 -59.09 0.33 19.94
CA VAL A 64 -60.39 1.06 19.83
C VAL A 64 -60.20 2.54 19.39
N SER A 65 -61.00 2.90 18.38
CA SER A 65 -61.51 4.23 17.97
C SER A 65 -60.60 5.30 17.35
N THR A 66 -61.02 5.62 16.11
CA THR A 66 -60.74 6.76 15.25
C THR A 66 -60.76 8.12 15.94
N SER A 67 -59.73 8.93 15.70
CA SER A 67 -59.82 10.39 15.57
C SER A 67 -58.69 10.90 14.67
N THR A 68 -59.07 11.49 13.55
CA THR A 68 -58.20 12.26 12.67
C THR A 68 -57.57 13.41 13.46
N SER A 69 -56.25 13.41 13.63
CA SER A 69 -55.52 14.59 14.09
C SER A 69 -54.09 14.56 13.59
N ALA A 70 -53.77 15.58 12.81
CA ALA A 70 -52.47 16.14 12.42
C ALA A 70 -51.24 15.21 12.41
N ALA A 71 -50.64 15.09 11.22
CA ALA A 71 -49.30 14.55 11.03
C ALA A 71 -48.32 15.13 12.08
N PRO A 72 -47.54 14.30 12.78
CA PRO A 72 -46.52 14.81 13.66
C PRO A 72 -45.45 15.47 12.78
N THR A 73 -45.31 16.78 12.93
CA THR A 73 -44.14 17.53 12.47
C THR A 73 -42.91 16.78 12.96
N ALA A 74 -42.10 16.30 12.02
CA ALA A 74 -40.81 15.69 12.34
C ALA A 74 -40.01 16.68 13.22
N PRO A 75 -39.29 16.20 14.24
CA PRO A 75 -38.42 17.08 15.04
C PRO A 75 -37.50 17.86 14.08
N PRO A 76 -37.14 19.11 14.42
CA PRO A 76 -36.19 19.86 13.61
C PRO A 76 -34.95 18.98 13.46
N ALA A 77 -34.60 18.65 12.21
CA ALA A 77 -33.34 17.99 11.92
C ALA A 77 -32.24 18.85 12.52
N ASP A 78 -31.32 18.22 13.25
CA ASP A 78 -30.10 18.89 13.68
C ASP A 78 -29.48 19.59 12.45
N PRO A 79 -28.91 20.79 12.61
CA PRO A 79 -28.33 21.50 11.49
C PRO A 79 -27.35 20.57 10.79
N PRO A 80 -27.35 20.54 9.44
CA PRO A 80 -26.48 19.66 8.69
C PRO A 80 -25.04 19.91 9.13
N PHE A 81 -24.29 18.82 9.32
CA PHE A 81 -22.89 18.91 9.70
C PHE A 81 -22.16 19.79 8.69
N GLN A 82 -21.44 20.79 9.20
CA GLN A 82 -20.66 21.70 8.38
C GLN A 82 -19.17 21.47 8.66
N PRO A 83 -18.40 20.96 7.68
CA PRO A 83 -16.95 20.86 7.78
C PRO A 83 -16.32 22.22 8.07
N ALA A 84 -15.38 22.28 9.02
CA ALA A 84 -14.72 23.52 9.41
C ALA A 84 -13.51 23.88 8.53
N ASN A 85 -12.92 22.89 7.84
CA ASN A 85 -11.74 23.03 6.99
C ASN A 85 -11.70 21.92 5.91
N GLU A 86 -10.74 21.99 5.00
CA GLU A 86 -10.55 21.02 3.90
C GLU A 86 -10.38 19.58 4.44
N VAL A 87 -9.66 19.40 5.56
CA VAL A 87 -9.48 18.07 6.17
C VAL A 87 -10.83 17.48 6.61
N GLU A 88 -11.70 18.27 7.25
CA GLU A 88 -13.03 17.79 7.62
C GLU A 88 -13.94 17.55 6.42
N GLU A 89 -13.78 18.30 5.33
CA GLU A 89 -14.54 18.11 4.09
C GLU A 89 -14.17 16.77 3.45
N ASP A 90 -12.87 16.46 3.37
CA ASP A 90 -12.37 15.18 2.87
C ASP A 90 -12.77 14.01 3.77
N LEU A 91 -12.68 14.16 5.09
CA LEU A 91 -13.13 13.14 6.04
C LEU A 91 -14.64 12.90 5.97
N HIS A 92 -15.42 13.96 5.76
CA HIS A 92 -16.88 13.86 5.60
C HIS A 92 -17.23 13.13 4.30
N GLY A 93 -16.60 13.50 3.19
CA GLY A 93 -16.78 12.82 1.91
C GLY A 93 -16.38 11.33 1.98
N ALA A 94 -15.28 11.01 2.66
CA ALA A 94 -14.85 9.63 2.87
C ALA A 94 -15.85 8.84 3.75
N ALA A 95 -16.40 9.47 4.79
CA ALA A 95 -17.40 8.86 5.67
C ALA A 95 -18.73 8.60 4.93
N GLU A 96 -19.22 9.56 4.14
CA GLU A 96 -20.43 9.38 3.33
C GLU A 96 -20.26 8.30 2.26
N ALA A 97 -19.06 8.20 1.66
CA ALA A 97 -18.73 7.16 0.71
C ALA A 97 -18.44 5.79 1.34
N GLY A 98 -18.34 5.70 2.67
CA GLY A 98 -17.95 4.48 3.38
C GLY A 98 -16.51 4.02 3.08
N SER A 99 -15.63 4.93 2.66
CA SER A 99 -14.25 4.63 2.28
C SER A 99 -13.30 4.77 3.47
N THR A 100 -13.08 3.67 4.18
CA THR A 100 -12.12 3.60 5.29
C THR A 100 -10.71 3.98 4.85
N ASP A 101 -10.25 3.51 3.68
CA ASP A 101 -8.90 3.78 3.20
C ASP A 101 -8.67 5.27 2.94
N THR A 102 -9.65 5.94 2.30
CA THR A 102 -9.59 7.39 2.07
C THR A 102 -9.58 8.13 3.40
N PHE A 103 -10.46 7.76 4.33
CA PHE A 103 -10.53 8.36 5.67
C PHE A 103 -9.18 8.27 6.41
N LEU A 104 -8.54 7.10 6.43
CA LEU A 104 -7.26 6.90 7.11
C LEU A 104 -6.10 7.61 6.40
N SER A 105 -6.11 7.66 5.06
CA SER A 105 -5.10 8.39 4.28
C SER A 105 -5.16 9.90 4.51
N THR A 106 -6.36 10.48 4.54
CA THR A 106 -6.59 11.89 4.89
C THR A 106 -6.11 12.17 6.32
N LEU A 107 -6.44 11.29 7.28
CA LEU A 107 -6.03 11.47 8.67
C LEU A 107 -4.51 11.37 8.87
N LEU A 108 -3.82 10.49 8.15
CA LEU A 108 -2.35 10.40 8.20
C LEU A 108 -1.62 11.67 7.76
N LEU A 109 -2.19 12.38 6.79
CA LEU A 109 -1.66 13.65 6.28
C LEU A 109 -2.07 14.85 7.14
N ALA A 110 -3.06 14.68 8.02
CA ALA A 110 -3.63 15.76 8.81
C ALA A 110 -2.75 16.18 10.00
N ARG A 111 -2.93 17.44 10.40
CA ARG A 111 -2.56 17.93 11.72
C ARG A 111 -3.77 17.84 12.64
N VAL A 112 -3.58 17.21 13.79
CA VAL A 112 -4.62 17.08 14.82
C VAL A 112 -4.29 17.98 16.01
N LEU A 113 -5.33 18.46 16.67
CA LEU A 113 -5.30 19.27 17.87
C LEU A 113 -5.64 18.41 19.08
N MET A 114 -4.90 18.57 20.17
CA MET A 114 -5.18 17.91 21.43
C MET A 114 -5.12 18.92 22.59
N PRO A 115 -5.98 18.78 23.61
CA PRO A 115 -5.81 19.54 24.85
C PRO A 115 -4.52 19.09 25.56
N VAL A 116 -3.78 20.04 26.13
CA VAL A 116 -2.61 19.77 26.96
C VAL A 116 -3.08 19.59 28.40
N ALA A 117 -2.70 18.47 29.03
CA ALA A 117 -3.01 18.24 30.43
C ALA A 117 -2.26 19.25 31.31
N ALA A 118 -2.92 19.81 32.33
CA ALA A 118 -2.36 20.86 33.19
C ALA A 118 -1.03 20.47 33.88
N ASP A 119 -0.81 19.17 34.08
CA ASP A 119 0.41 18.63 34.69
C ASP A 119 1.56 18.43 33.68
N SER A 120 1.36 18.78 32.40
CA SER A 120 2.39 18.69 31.37
C SER A 120 3.44 19.78 31.56
N ALA A 121 4.69 19.45 31.27
CA ALA A 121 5.76 20.45 31.25
C ALA A 121 5.45 21.54 30.20
N PRO A 122 5.63 22.83 30.50
CA PRO A 122 5.34 23.91 29.56
C PRO A 122 6.07 23.75 28.23
N GLY A 123 5.33 23.80 27.12
CA GLY A 123 5.88 23.65 25.76
C GLY A 123 6.30 22.23 25.36
N SER A 124 6.10 21.23 26.23
CA SER A 124 6.34 19.81 25.88
C SER A 124 5.34 19.33 24.82
N ARG A 125 5.79 18.41 23.96
CA ARG A 125 4.96 17.81 22.91
C ARG A 125 4.74 16.32 23.16
N PRO A 126 3.73 15.70 22.53
CA PRO A 126 3.52 14.25 22.61
C PRO A 126 4.80 13.45 22.39
N GLY A 127 5.19 12.69 23.43
CA GLY A 127 6.39 11.85 23.47
C GLY A 127 7.69 12.53 23.93
N ASP A 128 7.66 13.82 24.27
CA ASP A 128 8.77 14.49 24.95
C ASP A 128 8.78 14.14 26.46
N PRO A 129 9.95 14.16 27.12
CA PRO A 129 10.03 14.02 28.57
C PRO A 129 9.18 15.09 29.28
N GLY A 130 8.25 14.66 30.12
CA GLY A 130 7.37 15.56 30.89
C GLY A 130 6.04 15.92 30.22
N PHE A 131 5.76 15.43 29.00
CA PHE A 131 4.42 15.54 28.41
C PHE A 131 3.46 14.53 29.06
N VAL A 132 2.33 15.01 29.57
CA VAL A 132 1.28 14.15 30.13
C VAL A 132 0.20 13.93 29.09
N TRP A 133 0.05 12.69 28.64
CA TRP A 133 -0.95 12.33 27.63
C TRP A 133 -2.38 12.54 28.17
N PRO A 134 -3.24 13.32 27.49
CA PRO A 134 -4.59 13.65 27.94
C PRO A 134 -5.54 12.45 27.72
N ALA A 135 -5.32 11.37 28.46
CA ALA A 135 -6.12 10.17 28.38
C ALA A 135 -7.46 10.33 29.13
N VAL A 136 -8.56 9.91 28.49
CA VAL A 136 -9.91 9.94 29.05
C VAL A 136 -10.46 8.51 29.13
N GLN A 137 -11.13 8.17 30.23
CA GLN A 137 -11.84 6.90 30.35
C GLN A 137 -13.22 7.01 29.71
N LEU A 138 -13.49 6.18 28.71
CA LEU A 138 -14.81 6.03 28.09
C LEU A 138 -15.19 4.55 28.07
N ASP A 139 -16.32 4.21 28.68
CA ASP A 139 -16.85 2.83 28.74
C ASP A 139 -15.84 1.78 29.25
N GLY A 140 -14.97 2.19 30.20
CA GLY A 140 -13.95 1.31 30.78
C GLY A 140 -12.69 1.14 29.93
N GLN A 141 -12.60 1.81 28.77
CA GLN A 141 -11.41 1.84 27.93
C GLN A 141 -10.73 3.22 27.98
N THR A 142 -9.40 3.22 27.92
CA THR A 142 -8.60 4.44 27.88
C THR A 142 -8.52 4.96 26.46
N PHE A 143 -8.88 6.23 26.25
CA PHE A 143 -8.80 6.90 24.96
C PHE A 143 -7.91 8.14 25.01
N VAL A 144 -7.10 8.34 23.97
CA VAL A 144 -6.52 9.64 23.64
C VAL A 144 -7.40 10.28 22.57
N VAL A 145 -7.91 11.48 22.85
CA VAL A 145 -8.86 12.19 21.97
C VAL A 145 -8.15 13.33 21.25
N ALA A 146 -8.36 13.43 19.95
CA ALA A 146 -7.87 14.53 19.12
C ALA A 146 -8.95 15.09 18.20
N TYR A 147 -8.71 16.29 17.69
CA TYR A 147 -9.67 17.05 16.89
C TYR A 147 -9.02 17.58 15.62
N THR A 148 -9.76 17.66 14.53
CA THR A 148 -9.26 18.17 13.24
C THR A 148 -9.48 19.67 13.04
N SER A 149 -10.20 20.33 13.95
CA SER A 149 -10.41 21.78 13.93
C SER A 149 -10.58 22.39 15.32
N PRO A 150 -10.30 23.70 15.49
CA PRO A 150 -10.57 24.43 16.72
C PRO A 150 -12.04 24.41 17.13
N GLN A 151 -12.96 24.39 16.16
CA GLN A 151 -14.41 24.31 16.38
C GLN A 151 -14.76 23.00 17.09
N ARG A 152 -14.27 21.85 16.59
CA ARG A 152 -14.52 20.53 17.21
C ARG A 152 -13.90 20.40 18.59
N LEU A 153 -12.73 21.02 18.78
CA LEU A 153 -12.07 21.08 20.07
C LEU A 153 -12.89 21.91 21.08
N ALA A 154 -13.37 23.09 20.68
CA ALA A 154 -14.17 23.98 21.51
C ALA A 154 -15.54 23.39 21.87
N ASP A 155 -16.10 22.52 21.01
CA ASP A 155 -17.33 21.77 21.30
C ASP A 155 -17.17 20.83 22.51
N HIS A 156 -15.94 20.44 22.86
CA HIS A 156 -15.64 19.40 23.86
C HIS A 156 -14.68 19.85 24.98
N THR A 157 -14.10 21.05 24.88
CA THR A 157 -13.05 21.54 25.79
C THR A 157 -13.32 23.00 26.15
N ASP A 158 -12.86 23.43 27.32
CA ASP A 158 -12.84 24.84 27.71
C ASP A 158 -12.06 25.66 26.66
N PRO A 159 -12.61 26.77 26.12
CA PRO A 159 -11.91 27.67 25.20
C PRO A 159 -10.58 28.23 25.75
N ALA A 160 -10.39 28.24 27.07
CA ALA A 160 -9.15 28.67 27.72
C ALA A 160 -8.11 27.55 27.90
N ALA A 161 -8.44 26.29 27.56
CA ALA A 161 -7.52 25.18 27.69
C ALA A 161 -6.32 25.35 26.74
N GLU A 162 -5.12 25.01 27.23
CA GLU A 162 -3.93 24.98 26.39
C GLU A 162 -4.03 23.82 25.38
N THR A 163 -3.60 24.07 24.14
CA THR A 163 -3.78 23.13 23.02
C THR A 163 -2.48 22.94 22.28
N VAL A 164 -2.18 21.70 21.88
CA VAL A 164 -1.04 21.38 21.03
C VAL A 164 -1.52 20.89 19.67
N GLN A 165 -0.91 21.40 18.60
CA GLN A 165 -1.12 20.91 17.24
C GLN A 165 0.05 19.99 16.84
N VAL A 166 -0.26 18.79 16.37
CA VAL A 166 0.72 17.77 16.02
C VAL A 166 0.30 17.04 14.75
N ARG A 167 1.26 16.62 13.94
CA ARG A 167 0.97 15.76 12.79
C ARG A 167 0.54 14.39 13.28
N PHE A 168 -0.56 13.86 12.74
CA PHE A 168 -1.12 12.61 13.23
C PHE A 168 -0.13 11.44 13.11
N VAL A 169 0.62 11.36 12.01
CA VAL A 169 1.72 10.39 11.83
C VAL A 169 2.81 10.46 12.90
N GLN A 170 3.15 11.65 13.40
CA GLN A 170 4.13 11.79 14.48
C GLN A 170 3.53 11.37 15.83
N LEU A 171 2.24 11.66 16.04
CA LEU A 171 1.51 11.30 17.24
C LEU A 171 1.46 9.77 17.43
N ILE A 172 1.09 9.04 16.38
CA ILE A 172 0.93 7.57 16.44
C ILE A 172 2.25 6.81 16.56
N ARG A 173 3.38 7.45 16.21
CA ARG A 173 4.73 6.86 16.39
C ARG A 173 5.23 6.92 17.82
N LYS A 174 4.87 7.98 18.55
CA LYS A 174 5.26 8.18 19.95
C LYS A 174 4.18 7.67 20.92
N TRP A 175 3.34 6.72 20.49
CA TRP A 175 2.15 6.28 21.24
C TRP A 175 2.52 5.74 22.63
N PRO A 176 1.85 6.20 23.71
CA PRO A 176 2.31 5.95 25.07
C PRO A 176 2.07 4.52 25.56
N ASP A 177 0.97 3.91 25.14
CA ASP A 177 0.54 2.58 25.59
C ASP A 177 -0.35 1.93 24.52
N LEU A 178 -0.02 0.71 24.12
CA LEU A 178 -0.72 -0.04 23.08
C LEU A 178 -2.12 -0.50 23.49
N SER A 179 -2.42 -0.51 24.79
CA SER A 179 -3.76 -0.81 25.30
C SER A 179 -4.71 0.38 25.19
N TRP A 180 -4.19 1.59 24.92
CA TRP A 180 -4.99 2.81 24.81
C TRP A 180 -5.47 3.02 23.39
N SER A 181 -6.76 3.32 23.24
CA SER A 181 -7.39 3.59 21.96
C SER A 181 -7.28 5.07 21.58
N PHE A 182 -7.42 5.37 20.31
CA PHE A 182 -7.49 6.72 19.78
C PHE A 182 -8.92 7.05 19.36
N ALA A 183 -9.34 8.30 19.56
CA ALA A 183 -10.57 8.83 19.01
C ALA A 183 -10.33 10.18 18.34
N VAL A 184 -10.86 10.36 17.14
CA VAL A 184 -10.89 11.64 16.42
C VAL A 184 -12.32 12.16 16.34
N ASN A 185 -12.51 13.46 16.58
CA ASN A 185 -13.80 14.17 16.48
C ASN A 185 -15.01 13.38 17.04
N PRO A 186 -14.95 12.90 18.29
CA PRO A 186 -16.00 12.05 18.86
C PRO A 186 -17.37 12.75 18.78
N GLY A 187 -18.42 11.95 18.51
CA GLY A 187 -19.79 12.46 18.46
C GLY A 187 -20.17 13.21 17.17
N THR A 188 -19.29 13.24 16.17
CA THR A 188 -19.57 13.90 14.88
C THR A 188 -19.58 12.92 13.69
N PRO A 189 -20.18 13.27 12.54
CA PRO A 189 -20.14 12.45 11.32
C PRO A 189 -18.75 12.15 10.76
N VAL A 190 -17.75 12.96 11.12
CA VAL A 190 -16.32 12.74 10.78
C VAL A 190 -15.54 12.10 11.93
N GLY A 191 -16.24 11.53 12.91
CA GLY A 191 -15.65 10.91 14.08
C GLY A 191 -15.31 9.45 13.86
N ALA A 192 -14.15 9.02 14.37
CA ALA A 192 -13.72 7.62 14.32
C ALA A 192 -12.98 7.21 15.60
N LYS A 193 -13.03 5.92 15.92
CA LYS A 193 -12.27 5.29 17.02
C LYS A 193 -11.35 4.22 16.44
N LEU A 194 -10.12 4.19 16.91
CA LEU A 194 -9.10 3.22 16.51
C LEU A 194 -8.55 2.53 17.77
N PRO A 195 -8.66 1.20 17.88
CA PRO A 195 -8.01 0.43 18.95
C PRO A 195 -6.49 0.63 18.96
N GLY A 196 -5.87 0.62 20.13
CA GLY A 196 -4.43 0.87 20.28
C GLY A 196 -3.53 -0.10 19.50
N GLU A 197 -3.94 -1.36 19.34
CA GLU A 197 -3.27 -2.34 18.49
C GLU A 197 -3.27 -1.94 17.00
N GLN A 198 -4.32 -1.25 16.53
CA GLN A 198 -4.42 -0.76 15.15
C GLN A 198 -3.58 0.50 14.93
N ILE A 199 -3.30 1.27 15.99
CA ILE A 199 -2.42 2.44 15.91
C ILE A 199 -1.00 2.05 15.53
N VAL A 200 -0.50 0.90 15.99
CA VAL A 200 0.82 0.37 15.59
C VAL A 200 0.84 -0.01 14.12
N GLY A 201 -0.20 -0.73 13.67
CA GLY A 201 -0.35 -1.08 12.25
C GLY A 201 -0.38 0.15 11.36
N LEU A 202 -1.08 1.20 11.81
CA LEU A 202 -1.19 2.47 11.11
C LEU A 202 0.12 3.28 11.14
N ALA A 203 0.86 3.27 12.25
CA ALA A 203 2.16 3.94 12.36
C ALA A 203 3.21 3.31 11.44
N ASN A 204 3.19 1.98 11.32
CA ASN A 204 4.01 1.23 10.38
C ASN A 204 3.61 1.53 8.93
N TRP A 205 2.32 1.52 8.62
CA TRP A 205 1.80 1.90 7.30
C TRP A 205 2.17 3.35 6.92
N ALA A 206 2.10 4.28 7.87
CA ALA A 206 2.51 5.67 7.65
C ALA A 206 4.02 5.81 7.38
N ALA A 207 4.84 4.96 8.02
CA ALA A 207 6.27 4.88 7.75
C ALA A 207 6.55 4.31 6.35
N GLU A 208 5.79 3.30 5.92
CA GLU A 208 5.84 2.74 4.55
C GLU A 208 5.46 3.78 3.48
N LEU A 209 4.57 4.72 3.82
CA LEU A 209 4.20 5.85 2.95
C LEU A 209 5.16 7.05 3.02
N GLY A 210 6.22 7.00 3.83
CA GLY A 210 7.21 8.07 3.94
C GLY A 210 6.72 9.32 4.68
N LEU A 211 5.59 9.25 5.41
CA LEU A 211 4.95 10.40 6.06
C LEU A 211 5.62 10.80 7.39
N GLY A 212 6.84 10.33 7.62
CA GLY A 212 7.42 10.24 8.96
C GLY A 212 8.41 11.31 9.39
N ASP A 213 9.00 12.04 8.45
CA ASP A 213 10.19 12.85 8.74
C ASP A 213 10.18 14.16 7.95
N ASP A 214 9.50 15.17 8.49
CA ASP A 214 10.03 16.53 8.37
C ASP A 214 10.56 16.90 9.75
N ALA A 215 11.81 17.33 9.78
CA ALA A 215 12.59 17.63 10.97
C ALA A 215 11.82 18.43 12.04
N GLU A 216 11.98 18.02 13.29
CA GLU A 216 11.64 18.83 14.45
C GLU A 216 12.47 20.13 14.43
N GLY A 217 11.81 21.27 14.23
CA GLY A 217 12.31 22.59 14.63
C GLY A 217 12.83 23.50 13.52
N GLU A 218 11.93 24.09 12.74
CA GLU A 218 12.15 25.46 12.23
C GLU A 218 11.10 26.38 12.87
N PRO A 219 11.49 27.51 13.48
CA PRO A 219 10.54 28.55 13.82
C PRO A 219 9.90 29.08 12.53
N GLU A 220 8.61 29.38 12.56
CA GLU A 220 7.93 30.01 11.43
C GLU A 220 8.77 31.18 10.90
N PRO A 221 9.23 31.16 9.64
CA PRO A 221 9.65 32.37 9.00
C PRO A 221 8.35 33.11 8.67
N ASN A 222 8.08 34.18 9.42
CA ASN A 222 7.21 35.26 8.97
C ASN A 222 7.76 35.73 7.60
N VAL A 223 7.21 35.19 6.52
CA VAL A 223 7.46 35.66 5.16
C VAL A 223 6.10 35.92 4.55
N GLU A 224 5.70 37.18 4.72
CA GLU A 224 4.90 37.94 3.79
C GLU A 224 5.13 37.44 2.35
N ALA A 225 4.05 37.00 1.71
CA ALA A 225 4.05 36.37 0.41
C ALA A 225 4.83 37.16 -0.65
N PRO A 226 5.62 36.47 -1.48
CA PRO A 226 5.68 36.78 -2.90
C PRO A 226 5.09 35.63 -3.71
N ALA A 227 4.26 36.01 -4.68
CA ALA A 227 3.49 35.17 -5.59
C ALA A 227 4.28 34.02 -6.25
N PRO A 228 3.62 32.90 -6.61
CA PRO A 228 4.27 31.76 -7.22
C PRO A 228 4.75 32.11 -8.64
N ALA A 229 6.06 32.08 -8.86
CA ALA A 229 6.62 31.96 -10.20
C ALA A 229 6.40 30.52 -10.67
N SER A 230 5.41 30.33 -11.53
CA SER A 230 5.16 29.07 -12.22
C SER A 230 6.37 28.66 -13.03
N SER A 231 6.97 27.51 -12.69
CA SER A 231 7.71 26.68 -13.64
C SER A 231 6.97 25.34 -13.73
N PRO A 232 6.55 24.90 -14.92
CA PRO A 232 5.71 23.73 -15.06
C PRO A 232 6.56 22.47 -14.84
N ARG A 233 6.61 22.00 -13.59
CA ARG A 233 6.91 20.60 -13.33
C ARG A 233 5.71 19.82 -13.86
N GLN A 234 5.92 19.10 -14.95
CA GLN A 234 4.93 18.22 -15.56
C GLN A 234 4.37 17.29 -14.46
N ALA A 235 3.14 17.57 -14.05
CA ALA A 235 2.37 16.63 -13.24
C ALA A 235 2.15 15.40 -14.10
N ALA A 236 2.63 14.25 -13.63
CA ALA A 236 2.18 12.97 -14.16
C ALA A 236 0.64 12.97 -14.13
N PRO A 237 -0.04 12.47 -15.17
CA PRO A 237 -1.49 12.45 -15.17
C PRO A 237 -1.96 11.62 -13.97
N ALA A 238 -2.87 12.18 -13.17
CA ALA A 238 -3.60 11.44 -12.16
C ALA A 238 -4.29 10.28 -12.89
N GLY A 239 -3.73 9.08 -12.75
CA GLY A 239 -4.32 7.87 -13.29
C GLY A 239 -5.70 7.67 -12.70
N ASP A 240 -6.63 7.20 -13.51
CA ASP A 240 -7.95 6.73 -13.09
C ASP A 240 -7.80 5.78 -11.89
N LEU A 241 -8.13 6.24 -10.68
CA LEU A 241 -7.95 5.51 -9.41
C LEU A 241 -8.76 4.20 -9.36
N THR A 242 -9.63 3.96 -10.33
CA THR A 242 -10.40 2.73 -10.49
C THR A 242 -9.66 1.64 -11.27
N ARG A 243 -8.56 1.97 -11.98
CA ARG A 243 -7.78 1.01 -12.75
C ARG A 243 -6.67 0.39 -11.89
N PRO A 244 -6.52 -0.94 -11.91
CA PRO A 244 -5.42 -1.59 -11.21
C PRO A 244 -4.07 -1.05 -11.68
N ILE A 245 -3.15 -0.84 -10.74
CA ILE A 245 -1.77 -0.47 -11.05
C ILE A 245 -1.18 -1.56 -11.93
N VAL A 246 -0.66 -1.19 -13.10
CA VAL A 246 0.05 -2.12 -13.99
C VAL A 246 1.49 -2.21 -13.54
N MET A 247 1.94 -3.42 -13.22
CA MET A 247 3.33 -3.74 -12.91
C MET A 247 4.05 -4.19 -14.17
N GLN A 248 5.36 -3.99 -14.18
CA GLN A 248 6.28 -4.35 -15.24
C GLN A 248 7.51 -5.07 -14.69
N LYS A 249 7.98 -6.10 -15.43
CA LYS A 249 9.27 -6.75 -15.18
C LYS A 249 10.03 -6.96 -16.49
N ALA A 250 11.31 -6.62 -16.52
CA ALA A 250 12.20 -7.00 -17.60
C ALA A 250 12.46 -8.52 -17.61
N ILE A 251 12.35 -9.13 -18.78
CA ILE A 251 12.54 -10.56 -19.01
C ILE A 251 13.67 -10.77 -19.99
N ALA A 252 14.61 -11.62 -19.63
CA ALA A 252 15.73 -11.93 -20.50
C ALA A 252 15.28 -12.82 -21.67
N PRO A 253 15.90 -12.71 -22.86
CA PRO A 253 15.59 -13.57 -23.99
C PRO A 253 15.67 -15.07 -23.67
N SER A 254 16.64 -15.45 -22.82
CA SER A 254 16.81 -16.84 -22.35
C SER A 254 15.65 -17.37 -21.49
N GLN A 255 14.79 -16.48 -20.98
CA GLN A 255 13.64 -16.84 -20.15
C GLN A 255 12.34 -16.99 -20.95
N LEU A 256 12.32 -16.56 -22.22
CA LEU A 256 11.09 -16.55 -23.02
C LEU A 256 10.48 -17.94 -23.20
N GLY A 257 11.31 -18.96 -23.42
CA GLY A 257 10.86 -20.35 -23.55
C GLY A 257 10.11 -20.86 -22.32
N TYR A 258 10.38 -20.35 -21.11
CA TYR A 258 9.60 -20.71 -19.93
C TYR A 258 8.15 -20.24 -20.03
N TYR A 259 7.92 -19.04 -20.57
CA TYR A 259 6.58 -18.50 -20.75
C TYR A 259 5.91 -19.13 -21.98
N LEU A 260 6.52 -18.97 -23.15
CA LEU A 260 5.91 -19.31 -24.44
C LEU A 260 5.72 -20.81 -24.63
N GLU A 261 6.72 -21.63 -24.28
CA GLU A 261 6.68 -23.07 -24.55
C GLU A 261 6.17 -23.87 -23.34
N ARG A 262 6.46 -23.41 -22.12
CA ARG A 262 6.16 -24.16 -20.89
C ARG A 262 4.98 -23.60 -20.08
N GLY A 263 4.35 -22.52 -20.54
CA GLY A 263 3.18 -21.95 -19.87
C GLY A 263 3.47 -21.35 -18.50
N TYR A 264 4.71 -20.96 -18.21
CA TYR A 264 5.06 -20.42 -16.90
C TYR A 264 4.21 -19.17 -16.59
N ASP A 265 3.50 -19.19 -15.46
CA ASP A 265 2.43 -18.24 -15.13
C ASP A 265 2.74 -17.41 -13.88
N ARG A 266 4.02 -17.32 -13.51
CA ARG A 266 4.45 -16.67 -12.26
C ARG A 266 5.53 -15.63 -12.49
N VAL A 267 5.64 -14.71 -11.56
CA VAL A 267 6.67 -13.68 -11.51
C VAL A 267 7.28 -13.60 -10.11
N SER A 268 8.60 -13.45 -10.06
CA SER A 268 9.41 -13.34 -8.84
C SER A 268 10.50 -12.28 -9.01
N GLY A 269 11.15 -11.85 -7.93
CA GLY A 269 12.23 -10.85 -7.97
C GLY A 269 11.72 -9.42 -8.04
N PHE A 270 12.53 -8.53 -8.62
CA PHE A 270 12.25 -7.10 -8.67
C PHE A 270 11.31 -6.72 -9.82
N VAL A 271 10.34 -5.87 -9.51
CA VAL A 271 9.27 -5.40 -10.40
C VAL A 271 8.98 -3.92 -10.13
N HIS A 272 8.45 -3.23 -11.14
CA HIS A 272 8.28 -1.77 -11.11
C HIS A 272 6.87 -1.42 -11.61
N ARG A 273 6.38 -0.23 -11.30
CA ARG A 273 5.12 0.24 -11.90
C ARG A 273 5.37 0.62 -13.36
N ALA A 274 4.54 0.14 -14.27
CA ALA A 274 4.70 0.40 -15.71
C ALA A 274 4.61 1.90 -16.04
N SER A 275 3.79 2.65 -15.29
CA SER A 275 3.66 4.11 -15.45
C SER A 275 4.94 4.87 -15.10
N GLU A 276 5.72 4.39 -14.13
CA GLU A 276 7.01 5.01 -13.74
C GLU A 276 8.11 4.71 -14.75
N LEU A 277 7.93 3.70 -15.62
CA LEU A 277 8.87 3.34 -16.68
C LEU A 277 8.44 3.86 -18.06
N ALA A 278 7.30 4.56 -18.16
CA ALA A 278 6.68 4.90 -19.45
C ALA A 278 7.56 5.82 -20.32
N HIS A 279 8.43 6.63 -19.72
CA HIS A 279 9.39 7.48 -20.43
C HIS A 279 10.66 6.73 -20.87
N LEU A 280 10.90 5.54 -20.34
CA LEU A 280 12.05 4.68 -20.67
C LEU A 280 11.69 3.76 -21.83
N THR A 281 11.71 4.33 -23.04
CA THR A 281 11.16 3.66 -24.22
C THR A 281 12.14 2.74 -24.93
N THR A 282 13.43 2.72 -24.59
CA THR A 282 14.44 1.93 -25.31
C THR A 282 15.07 0.83 -24.44
N PRO A 283 15.57 -0.27 -25.04
CA PRO A 283 16.29 -1.33 -24.32
C PRO A 283 17.44 -0.79 -23.46
N ALA A 284 18.26 0.12 -24.02
CA ALA A 284 19.40 0.70 -23.32
C ALA A 284 18.96 1.57 -22.13
N ALA A 285 17.87 2.34 -22.26
CA ALA A 285 17.33 3.15 -21.17
C ALA A 285 16.84 2.26 -20.01
N LEU A 286 16.08 1.21 -20.31
CA LEU A 286 15.62 0.26 -19.29
C LEU A 286 16.78 -0.51 -18.66
N TYR A 287 17.76 -0.93 -19.44
CA TYR A 287 18.96 -1.62 -18.95
C TYR A 287 19.71 -0.79 -17.91
N GLN A 288 19.95 0.49 -18.21
CA GLN A 288 20.67 1.39 -17.31
C GLN A 288 19.83 1.77 -16.09
N ALA A 289 18.58 2.20 -16.28
CA ALA A 289 17.75 2.72 -15.21
C ALA A 289 17.34 1.64 -14.18
N LEU A 290 17.17 0.39 -14.62
CA LEU A 290 16.84 -0.73 -13.74
C LEU A 290 18.09 -1.42 -13.14
N GLY A 291 19.30 -0.94 -13.47
CA GLY A 291 20.55 -1.54 -13.01
C GLY A 291 20.72 -3.00 -13.42
N LEU A 292 20.35 -3.33 -14.67
CA LEU A 292 20.49 -4.67 -15.23
C LEU A 292 21.94 -5.01 -15.62
N ASN A 293 22.92 -4.24 -15.17
CA ASN A 293 24.34 -4.34 -15.50
C ASN A 293 25.16 -5.12 -14.45
N HIS A 294 24.49 -5.92 -13.62
CA HIS A 294 25.14 -6.69 -12.56
C HIS A 294 25.98 -7.85 -13.10
N PRO A 295 26.94 -8.37 -12.31
CA PRO A 295 27.68 -9.57 -12.67
C PRO A 295 26.72 -10.72 -13.01
N GLU A 296 27.00 -11.46 -14.09
CA GLU A 296 26.15 -12.55 -14.59
C GLU A 296 24.75 -12.13 -15.07
N SER A 297 24.56 -10.84 -15.36
CA SER A 297 23.31 -10.37 -15.95
C SER A 297 23.04 -11.07 -17.29
N PRO A 298 21.81 -11.57 -17.51
CA PRO A 298 21.40 -12.15 -18.79
C PRO A 298 21.02 -11.08 -19.83
N PHE A 299 21.12 -9.79 -19.48
CA PHE A 299 20.83 -8.67 -20.37
C PHE A 299 22.12 -8.10 -20.95
N ALA A 300 22.09 -7.78 -22.25
CA ALA A 300 23.20 -7.10 -22.93
C ALA A 300 22.94 -5.58 -22.98
N PRO A 301 23.97 -4.73 -22.75
CA PRO A 301 23.82 -3.28 -22.75
C PRO A 301 23.44 -2.69 -24.13
N ASP A 302 23.80 -3.39 -25.20
CA ASP A 302 23.60 -3.02 -26.60
C ASP A 302 22.52 -3.89 -27.28
N ALA A 303 21.64 -4.52 -26.50
CA ALA A 303 20.56 -5.33 -27.03
C ALA A 303 19.63 -4.52 -27.95
N GLU A 304 19.39 -5.01 -29.16
CA GLU A 304 18.46 -4.39 -30.12
C GLU A 304 17.00 -4.46 -29.66
N GLN A 305 16.69 -5.34 -28.70
CA GLN A 305 15.37 -5.53 -28.16
C GLN A 305 15.43 -5.99 -26.70
N ILE A 306 14.42 -5.62 -25.92
CA ILE A 306 14.18 -6.12 -24.57
C ILE A 306 12.73 -6.62 -24.47
N TYR A 307 12.50 -7.59 -23.60
CA TYR A 307 11.17 -8.11 -23.33
C TYR A 307 10.72 -7.69 -21.94
N VAL A 308 9.44 -7.36 -21.81
CA VAL A 308 8.83 -7.01 -20.53
C VAL A 308 7.53 -7.78 -20.33
N LEU A 309 7.30 -8.24 -19.11
CA LEU A 309 5.97 -8.65 -18.66
C LEU A 309 5.23 -7.44 -18.12
N ARG A 310 3.95 -7.31 -18.47
CA ARG A 310 3.03 -6.31 -17.92
C ARG A 310 1.75 -6.96 -17.42
N TRP A 311 1.33 -6.60 -16.21
CA TRP A 311 0.12 -7.16 -15.62
C TRP A 311 -0.53 -6.22 -14.59
N PRO A 312 -1.87 -6.23 -14.47
CA PRO A 312 -2.56 -5.52 -13.40
C PRO A 312 -2.32 -6.18 -12.03
N ALA A 313 -1.93 -5.39 -11.03
CA ALA A 313 -1.72 -5.83 -9.65
C ALA A 313 -3.02 -5.75 -8.84
N TYR A 314 -3.88 -6.77 -8.93
CA TYR A 314 -5.13 -6.84 -8.16
C TYR A 314 -4.94 -7.06 -6.64
N ARG A 315 -3.75 -7.48 -6.21
CA ARG A 315 -3.38 -7.64 -4.80
C ARG A 315 -2.12 -6.82 -4.49
N PRO A 316 -2.24 -5.52 -4.25
CA PRO A 316 -1.09 -4.63 -4.02
C PRO A 316 -0.18 -5.06 -2.87
N SER A 317 -0.74 -5.71 -1.83
CA SER A 317 0.03 -6.20 -0.68
C SER A 317 1.09 -7.26 -1.01
N LEU A 318 1.03 -7.88 -2.19
CA LEU A 318 2.06 -8.82 -2.64
C LEU A 318 3.34 -8.12 -3.12
N TYR A 319 3.29 -6.81 -3.36
CA TYR A 319 4.39 -6.01 -3.90
C TYR A 319 4.96 -5.14 -2.79
N ARG A 320 6.00 -5.64 -2.13
CA ARG A 320 6.61 -4.98 -0.98
C ARG A 320 7.86 -4.23 -1.38
N ILE A 321 8.09 -3.07 -0.76
CA ILE A 321 9.35 -2.34 -0.92
C ILE A 321 10.47 -3.21 -0.30
N PRO A 322 11.55 -3.51 -1.04
CA PRO A 322 12.62 -4.36 -0.56
C PRO A 322 13.61 -3.56 0.30
N TYR A 323 13.18 -3.13 1.48
CA TYR A 323 14.11 -2.57 2.46
C TYR A 323 15.10 -3.64 2.90
N GLY A 324 16.39 -3.33 2.87
CA GLY A 324 17.41 -4.36 3.08
C GLY A 324 18.84 -3.93 2.76
N GLY A 325 19.68 -4.91 2.43
CA GLY A 325 21.05 -4.68 1.99
C GLY A 325 21.72 -5.93 1.45
N GLN A 326 23.02 -5.87 1.19
CA GLN A 326 23.76 -6.99 0.57
C GLN A 326 24.26 -8.05 1.57
N ASN A 327 24.03 -7.80 2.85
CA ASN A 327 24.37 -8.68 3.94
C ASN A 327 23.43 -8.39 5.12
N GLU A 328 23.48 -9.25 6.13
CA GLU A 328 22.58 -9.19 7.28
C GLU A 328 22.74 -7.91 8.11
N ALA A 329 23.95 -7.34 8.16
CA ALA A 329 24.21 -6.08 8.86
C ALA A 329 23.55 -4.89 8.12
N ALA A 330 23.70 -4.81 6.81
CA ALA A 330 23.09 -3.78 5.97
C ALA A 330 21.55 -3.90 5.97
N MET A 331 21.00 -5.11 5.97
CA MET A 331 19.56 -5.33 6.09
C MET A 331 19.02 -4.83 7.43
N ARG A 332 19.68 -5.18 8.57
CA ARG A 332 19.26 -4.69 9.89
C ARG A 332 19.37 -3.16 10.00
N ALA A 333 20.41 -2.56 9.42
CA ALA A 333 20.58 -1.11 9.43
C ALA A 333 19.46 -0.36 8.68
N MET A 334 18.84 -1.01 7.69
CA MET A 334 17.69 -0.49 6.96
C MET A 334 16.35 -0.92 7.60
N GLU A 335 16.39 -1.58 8.76
CA GLU A 335 15.22 -2.22 9.40
C GLU A 335 14.42 -3.09 8.40
N GLY A 336 15.16 -3.70 7.49
CA GLY A 336 14.64 -4.36 6.30
C GLY A 336 14.43 -5.86 6.46
N TRP A 337 13.97 -6.49 5.38
CA TRP A 337 13.68 -7.92 5.31
C TRP A 337 14.36 -8.63 4.14
N VAL A 338 15.07 -7.88 3.27
CA VAL A 338 15.69 -8.42 2.05
C VAL A 338 17.21 -8.42 2.18
N ILE A 339 17.81 -9.57 1.84
CA ILE A 339 19.24 -9.66 1.52
C ILE A 339 19.36 -10.06 0.05
N GLU A 340 20.06 -9.26 -0.75
CA GLU A 340 20.22 -9.53 -2.18
C GLU A 340 21.60 -9.10 -2.68
N ARG A 341 22.04 -9.70 -3.79
CA ARG A 341 23.37 -9.44 -4.36
C ARG A 341 23.52 -8.01 -4.91
N PRO A 342 24.75 -7.49 -5.07
CA PRO A 342 24.99 -6.29 -5.86
C PRO A 342 24.29 -6.38 -7.23
N PRO A 343 23.64 -5.30 -7.69
CA PRO A 343 23.83 -3.90 -7.29
C PRO A 343 22.75 -3.41 -6.30
N PHE A 344 22.02 -4.32 -5.65
CA PHE A 344 20.94 -4.00 -4.72
C PHE A 344 21.37 -3.00 -3.63
N ARG A 345 20.60 -1.91 -3.50
CA ARG A 345 20.83 -0.83 -2.53
C ARG A 345 19.95 -0.95 -1.28
N GLY A 346 18.81 -1.64 -1.39
CA GLY A 346 17.90 -1.88 -0.26
C GLY A 346 17.16 -0.66 0.25
N ASN A 347 17.14 0.45 -0.50
CA ASN A 347 16.45 1.69 -0.14
C ASN A 347 15.07 1.84 -0.81
N GLY A 348 14.58 0.79 -1.49
CA GLY A 348 13.30 0.80 -2.20
C GLY A 348 13.33 1.40 -3.60
N PHE A 349 14.52 1.70 -4.14
CA PHE A 349 14.68 2.25 -5.48
C PHE A 349 15.60 1.37 -6.34
N ALA A 350 15.35 1.37 -7.64
CA ALA A 350 16.16 0.65 -8.61
C ALA A 350 17.63 1.12 -8.54
N PRO A 351 18.61 0.22 -8.71
CA PRO A 351 20.02 0.54 -8.51
C PRO A 351 20.68 1.23 -9.73
N GLY A 352 19.91 1.62 -10.74
CA GLY A 352 20.42 2.27 -11.94
C GLY A 352 21.25 3.53 -11.65
N GLU A 353 22.20 3.79 -12.55
CA GLU A 353 23.00 5.00 -12.57
C GLU A 353 22.36 5.98 -13.55
N GLY A 354 21.34 6.69 -13.08
CA GLY A 354 20.58 7.67 -13.84
C GLY A 354 19.94 8.71 -12.94
N SER A 355 19.39 9.77 -13.53
CA SER A 355 18.59 10.76 -12.79
C SER A 355 17.21 10.23 -12.39
N ASP A 356 16.81 9.08 -12.93
CA ASP A 356 15.52 8.47 -12.66
C ASP A 356 15.47 7.85 -11.26
N VAL A 357 14.50 8.28 -10.47
CA VAL A 357 14.19 7.71 -9.15
C VAL A 357 13.01 6.76 -9.34
N LEU A 358 13.31 5.48 -9.55
CA LEU A 358 12.32 4.46 -9.87
C LEU A 358 12.02 3.61 -8.65
N ALA A 359 10.76 3.53 -8.22
CA ALA A 359 10.39 2.69 -7.09
C ALA A 359 10.50 1.21 -7.47
N GLU A 360 11.23 0.45 -6.65
CA GLU A 360 11.46 -0.97 -6.84
C GLU A 360 10.66 -1.78 -5.81
N PHE A 361 9.99 -2.83 -6.28
CA PHE A 361 9.20 -3.74 -5.44
C PHE A 361 9.76 -5.15 -5.61
N LYS A 362 9.74 -5.96 -4.54
CA LYS A 362 10.12 -7.38 -4.61
C LYS A 362 8.90 -8.26 -4.40
N VAL A 363 8.79 -9.27 -5.26
CA VAL A 363 7.79 -10.33 -5.20
C VAL A 363 8.48 -11.69 -5.07
N ASP A 364 8.00 -12.56 -4.18
CA ASP A 364 8.60 -13.89 -4.02
C ASP A 364 8.13 -14.85 -5.13
N SER A 365 6.82 -14.97 -5.31
CA SER A 365 6.20 -15.74 -6.40
C SER A 365 4.72 -15.38 -6.53
N VAL A 366 4.42 -14.42 -7.40
CA VAL A 366 3.05 -14.00 -7.69
C VAL A 366 2.57 -14.70 -8.96
N ARG A 367 1.35 -15.24 -8.94
CA ARG A 367 0.69 -15.76 -10.14
C ARG A 367 0.18 -14.60 -10.99
N LEU A 368 0.51 -14.62 -12.27
CA LEU A 368 0.08 -13.61 -13.24
C LEU A 368 -1.43 -13.76 -13.51
N PRO A 369 -2.19 -12.66 -13.56
CA PRO A 369 -3.61 -12.70 -13.90
C PRO A 369 -3.82 -13.01 -15.38
N HIS A 370 -5.03 -13.48 -15.73
CA HIS A 370 -5.48 -13.58 -17.11
C HIS A 370 -5.28 -12.24 -17.82
N GLY A 371 -4.79 -12.26 -19.06
CA GLY A 371 -4.54 -11.04 -19.83
C GLY A 371 -3.19 -10.38 -19.54
N ALA A 372 -2.36 -10.93 -18.65
CA ALA A 372 -0.96 -10.50 -18.53
C ALA A 372 -0.25 -10.59 -19.89
N GLN A 373 0.55 -9.59 -20.22
CA GLN A 373 1.14 -9.43 -21.55
C GLN A 373 2.65 -9.59 -21.49
N LEU A 374 3.18 -10.31 -22.47
CA LEU A 374 4.59 -10.29 -22.81
C LEU A 374 4.75 -9.34 -23.99
N VAL A 375 5.55 -8.29 -23.81
CA VAL A 375 5.75 -7.22 -24.78
C VAL A 375 7.22 -7.15 -25.15
N ARG A 376 7.51 -6.96 -26.43
CA ARG A 376 8.85 -6.67 -26.95
C ARG A 376 8.97 -5.18 -27.21
N ILE A 377 10.08 -4.59 -26.77
CA ILE A 377 10.46 -3.21 -27.05
C ILE A 377 11.74 -3.24 -27.87
N ASP A 378 11.74 -2.63 -29.05
CA ASP A 378 12.93 -2.57 -29.92
C ASP A 378 13.76 -1.29 -29.72
N ALA A 379 14.92 -1.22 -30.39
CA ALA A 379 15.84 -0.08 -30.31
C ALA A 379 15.23 1.27 -30.77
N SER A 380 14.16 1.25 -31.56
CA SER A 380 13.42 2.46 -31.95
C SER A 380 12.41 2.92 -30.88
N GLY A 381 12.24 2.10 -29.85
CA GLY A 381 11.23 2.26 -28.81
C GLY A 381 9.83 1.81 -29.21
N SER A 382 9.71 1.07 -30.32
CA SER A 382 8.44 0.48 -30.71
C SER A 382 8.11 -0.71 -29.81
N GLU A 383 6.93 -0.67 -29.21
CA GLU A 383 6.40 -1.78 -28.41
C GLU A 383 5.50 -2.67 -29.26
N ARG A 384 5.69 -3.98 -29.16
CA ARG A 384 4.85 -4.98 -29.81
C ARG A 384 4.46 -6.07 -28.82
N PRO A 385 3.17 -6.34 -28.59
CA PRO A 385 2.76 -7.51 -27.81
C PRO A 385 3.23 -8.77 -28.54
N VAL A 386 3.86 -9.67 -27.79
CA VAL A 386 4.35 -10.97 -28.27
C VAL A 386 3.36 -12.05 -27.90
N ALA A 387 2.88 -12.06 -26.66
CA ALA A 387 1.91 -13.04 -26.20
C ALA A 387 1.05 -12.50 -25.06
N VAL A 388 -0.11 -13.11 -24.86
CA VAL A 388 -1.03 -12.84 -23.75
C VAL A 388 -1.31 -14.13 -22.99
N LEU A 389 -1.20 -14.09 -21.67
CA LEU A 389 -1.51 -15.22 -20.82
C LEU A 389 -3.02 -15.50 -20.83
N ASP A 390 -3.38 -16.70 -21.27
CA ASP A 390 -4.68 -17.30 -20.98
C ASP A 390 -4.57 -18.14 -19.70
N ALA A 391 -5.10 -17.60 -18.59
CA ALA A 391 -5.06 -18.28 -17.31
C ALA A 391 -6.01 -19.50 -17.23
N ASP A 392 -6.99 -19.63 -18.14
CA ASP A 392 -7.91 -20.76 -18.15
C ASP A 392 -7.23 -22.00 -18.73
N THR A 393 -6.39 -21.80 -19.76
CA THR A 393 -5.60 -22.86 -20.39
C THR A 393 -4.17 -22.96 -19.86
N LEU A 394 -3.76 -22.06 -18.96
CA LEU A 394 -2.39 -21.93 -18.43
C LEU A 394 -1.33 -21.87 -19.55
N SER A 395 -1.63 -21.12 -20.61
CA SER A 395 -0.77 -21.01 -21.80
C SER A 395 -0.66 -19.57 -22.27
N TRP A 396 0.50 -19.22 -22.83
CA TRP A 396 0.71 -17.94 -23.50
C TRP A 396 0.28 -18.04 -24.95
N ARG A 397 -0.68 -17.20 -25.35
CA ARG A 397 -1.14 -17.11 -26.74
C ARG A 397 -0.34 -16.05 -27.49
N GLU A 398 0.40 -16.45 -28.51
CA GLU A 398 1.17 -15.50 -29.32
C GLU A 398 0.25 -14.56 -30.10
N VAL A 399 0.64 -13.29 -30.16
CA VAL A 399 -0.08 -12.23 -30.87
C VAL A 399 0.54 -12.14 -32.26
N GLY A 400 -0.10 -12.75 -33.26
CA GLY A 400 0.38 -12.74 -34.64
C GLY A 400 0.15 -14.03 -35.43
N GLU A 401 -0.25 -15.13 -34.78
CA GLU A 401 -0.75 -16.30 -35.50
C GLU A 401 -2.23 -16.12 -35.86
N ARG A 402 -2.45 -15.55 -37.04
CA ARG A 402 -3.63 -15.82 -37.86
C ARG A 402 -3.26 -15.94 -39.32
#